data_AF-A0A2S9CIN2-F1
#
_entry.id   AF-A0A2S9CIN2-F1
#
_cell.length_a   1.000
_cell.length_b   1.000
_cell.length_c   1.000
_cell.angle_alpha   90.00
_cell.angle_beta   90.00
_cell.angle_gamma   90.00
#
_symmetry.space_group_name_H-M   'P 1'
#
loop_
_entity.id
_entity.type
_entity.pdbx_description
1 polymer ?
#
loop_
_entity_poly.entity_id
_entity_poly.type
_entity_poly.pdbx_seq_one_letter_code
_entity_poly.pdbx_strand_id
1 'polypeptide(L)'
;MNKTFADHVIDFNKNISYTGNLPEGFEVLNPYLDNPETLMVMQKFYHQYYDDSVRRKFMIGINPSRHGAGVTGVPFTDTKRLENVCGITMKSAHTHEVSSVFMYDMIEEYGGADLFYKDVYINSPFPLAIVRRTRNGWLNANYYDDKELFKSVKDFMIESLKKHLSLNLDASEVFILGKKNAEFISKLNKEAKLFDTLTVLEHPRYIQQYKSKEKQLYIDKYILALKK
;
A
#
# COMPACT_ATOMS: atom_id res chain seq x y z
N MET A 1 8.61 15.28 -23.21
CA MET A 1 7.71 15.53 -22.06
C MET A 1 8.39 14.94 -20.83
N ASN A 2 8.34 15.62 -19.69
CA ASN A 2 8.84 15.04 -18.43
C ASN A 2 7.88 13.92 -17.99
N LYS A 3 8.40 12.82 -17.46
CA LYS A 3 7.59 11.72 -16.91
C LYS A 3 6.71 12.22 -15.76
N THR A 4 5.46 11.78 -15.69
CA THR A 4 4.56 12.08 -14.56
C THR A 4 4.80 11.13 -13.39
N PHE A 5 4.22 11.44 -12.23
CA PHE A 5 4.24 10.57 -11.05
C PHE A 5 3.65 9.20 -11.41
N ALA A 6 2.55 9.17 -12.17
CA ALA A 6 1.97 7.96 -12.73
C ALA A 6 2.99 7.14 -13.52
N ASP A 7 3.69 7.75 -14.48
CA ASP A 7 4.69 7.07 -15.31
C ASP A 7 5.76 6.39 -14.46
N HIS A 8 6.23 7.07 -13.42
CA HIS A 8 7.25 6.53 -12.53
C HIS A 8 6.74 5.36 -11.68
N VAL A 9 5.53 5.44 -11.13
CA VAL A 9 4.94 4.33 -10.36
C VAL A 9 4.64 3.13 -11.25
N ILE A 10 4.15 3.37 -12.46
CA ILE A 10 3.89 2.31 -13.45
C ILE A 10 5.19 1.61 -13.82
N ASP A 11 6.25 2.37 -14.11
CA ASP A 11 7.58 1.82 -14.43
C ASP A 11 8.16 1.04 -13.25
N PHE A 12 8.03 1.56 -12.03
CA PHE A 12 8.43 0.85 -10.81
C PHE A 12 7.68 -0.49 -10.68
N ASN A 13 6.35 -0.49 -10.79
CA ASN A 13 5.53 -1.69 -10.64
C ASN A 13 5.77 -2.73 -11.75
N LYS A 14 6.08 -2.31 -12.98
CA LYS A 14 6.41 -3.23 -14.08
C LYS A 14 7.73 -3.95 -13.88
N ASN A 15 8.68 -3.30 -13.20
CA ASN A 15 10.05 -3.80 -13.04
C ASN A 15 10.35 -4.32 -11.63
N ILE A 16 9.39 -4.24 -10.69
CA ILE A 16 9.60 -4.70 -9.32
C ILE A 16 9.65 -6.23 -9.29
N SER A 17 10.70 -6.75 -8.66
CA SER A 17 10.90 -8.17 -8.43
C SER A 17 11.76 -8.35 -7.18
N TYR A 18 11.46 -9.37 -6.39
CA TYR A 18 12.28 -9.76 -5.25
C TYR A 18 12.99 -11.07 -5.58
N THR A 19 14.32 -11.01 -5.69
CA THR A 19 15.19 -12.14 -6.01
C THR A 19 16.02 -12.61 -4.82
N GLY A 20 15.75 -12.10 -3.61
CA GLY A 20 16.42 -12.51 -2.39
C GLY A 20 15.92 -13.86 -1.88
N ASN A 21 16.69 -14.48 -0.99
CA ASN A 21 16.27 -15.70 -0.33
C ASN A 21 15.15 -15.42 0.68
N LEU A 22 14.30 -16.41 0.94
CA LEU A 22 13.27 -16.39 1.97
C LEU A 22 13.48 -17.57 2.92
N PRO A 23 13.05 -17.46 4.20
CA PRO A 23 13.01 -18.61 5.09
C PRO A 23 12.09 -19.71 4.55
N GLU A 24 12.34 -20.95 4.99
CA GLU A 24 11.52 -22.08 4.59
C GLU A 24 10.03 -21.84 4.87
N GLY A 25 9.20 -22.14 3.87
CA GLY A 25 7.75 -22.01 3.98
C GLY A 25 7.21 -20.61 3.72
N PHE A 26 8.04 -19.66 3.25
CA PHE A 26 7.59 -18.37 2.73
C PHE A 26 7.81 -18.24 1.23
N GLU A 27 6.87 -17.61 0.53
CA GLU A 27 6.96 -17.27 -0.88
C GLU A 27 6.49 -15.83 -1.12
N VAL A 28 6.99 -15.23 -2.20
CA VAL A 28 6.57 -13.91 -2.68
C VAL A 28 5.72 -14.08 -3.92
N LEU A 29 4.57 -13.41 -3.94
CA LEU A 29 3.68 -13.35 -5.09
C LEU A 29 3.76 -11.95 -5.68
N ASN A 30 4.08 -11.88 -6.98
CA ASN A 30 4.11 -10.63 -7.71
C ASN A 30 2.78 -10.43 -8.45
N PRO A 31 1.94 -9.46 -8.02
CA PRO A 31 0.62 -9.26 -8.61
C PRO A 31 0.67 -8.91 -10.11
N TYR A 32 1.81 -8.45 -10.60
CA TYR A 32 1.96 -7.97 -11.97
C TYR A 32 2.37 -9.07 -12.98
N LEU A 33 2.68 -10.28 -12.52
CA LEU A 33 3.13 -11.39 -13.39
C LEU A 33 2.01 -12.36 -13.78
N ASP A 34 1.05 -12.61 -12.88
CA ASP A 34 0.10 -13.71 -13.05
C ASP A 34 -1.13 -13.30 -13.89
N ASN A 35 -1.54 -12.04 -13.83
CA ASN A 35 -2.73 -11.54 -14.50
C ASN A 35 -2.46 -10.25 -15.30
N PRO A 36 -2.48 -10.31 -16.64
CA PRO A 36 -2.28 -9.14 -17.49
C PRO A 36 -3.26 -7.99 -17.21
N GLU A 37 -4.49 -8.30 -16.76
CA GLU A 37 -5.47 -7.26 -16.43
C GLU A 37 -5.06 -6.41 -15.23
N THR A 38 -4.33 -6.97 -14.27
CA THR A 38 -3.79 -6.23 -13.12
C THR A 38 -2.94 -5.04 -13.57
N LEU A 39 -2.05 -5.24 -14.54
CA LEU A 39 -1.26 -4.15 -15.11
C LEU A 39 -2.14 -3.11 -15.82
N MET A 40 -3.19 -3.53 -16.52
CA MET A 40 -4.09 -2.61 -17.23
C MET A 40 -4.87 -1.72 -16.26
N VAL A 41 -5.48 -2.30 -15.22
CA VAL A 41 -6.29 -1.53 -14.27
C VAL A 41 -5.42 -0.65 -13.36
N MET A 42 -4.23 -1.12 -12.97
CA MET A 42 -3.24 -0.34 -12.24
C MET A 42 -2.78 0.88 -13.04
N GLN A 43 -2.47 0.72 -14.33
CA GLN A 43 -2.09 1.83 -15.21
C GLN A 43 -3.21 2.87 -15.35
N LYS A 44 -4.46 2.42 -15.55
CA LYS A 44 -5.62 3.32 -15.59
C LYS A 44 -5.75 4.12 -14.30
N PHE A 45 -5.61 3.47 -13.15
CA PHE A 45 -5.72 4.13 -11.85
C PHE A 45 -4.64 5.20 -11.67
N TYR A 46 -3.38 4.88 -11.94
CA TYR A 46 -2.31 5.85 -11.75
C TYR A 46 -2.39 7.01 -12.75
N HIS A 47 -2.73 6.77 -14.02
CA HIS A 47 -2.97 7.88 -14.95
C HIS A 47 -4.22 8.71 -14.59
N GLN A 48 -5.23 8.14 -13.94
CA GLN A 48 -6.41 8.90 -13.54
C GLN A 48 -6.12 9.85 -12.37
N TYR A 49 -5.31 9.42 -11.39
CA TYR A 49 -5.13 10.15 -10.13
C TYR A 49 -3.75 10.77 -9.91
N TYR A 50 -2.76 10.39 -10.72
CA TYR A 50 -1.36 10.77 -10.53
C TYR A 50 -0.67 11.26 -11.82
N ASP A 51 -1.44 11.68 -12.83
CA ASP A 51 -0.90 12.19 -14.11
C ASP A 51 -0.41 13.65 -14.00
N ASP A 52 0.48 13.90 -13.04
CA ASP A 52 1.09 15.17 -12.75
C ASP A 52 2.45 14.96 -12.06
N SER A 53 3.11 16.03 -11.61
CA SER A 53 4.35 15.95 -10.82
C SER A 53 4.20 16.58 -9.42
N VAL A 54 2.97 16.64 -8.90
CA VAL A 54 2.64 17.28 -7.63
C VAL A 54 3.24 16.48 -6.47
N ARG A 55 3.82 17.20 -5.51
CA ARG A 55 4.36 16.61 -4.27
C ARG A 55 3.21 16.10 -3.40
N ARG A 56 3.35 14.89 -2.86
CA ARG A 56 2.31 14.20 -2.08
C ARG A 56 2.82 13.75 -0.72
N LYS A 57 1.92 13.72 0.27
CA LYS A 57 2.13 13.06 1.57
C LYS A 57 2.26 11.54 1.34
N PHE A 58 3.13 10.88 2.09
CA PHE A 58 3.32 9.44 1.95
C PHE A 58 2.61 8.66 3.05
N MET A 59 1.74 7.75 2.66
CA MET A 59 1.06 6.81 3.54
C MET A 59 1.57 5.38 3.31
N ILE A 60 1.96 4.70 4.39
CA ILE A 60 2.59 3.39 4.34
C ILE A 60 1.69 2.33 4.99
N GLY A 61 1.19 1.40 4.16
CA GLY A 61 0.59 0.13 4.56
C GLY A 61 1.64 -0.91 4.98
N ILE A 62 1.21 -2.17 5.16
CA ILE A 62 2.10 -3.26 5.59
C ILE A 62 2.80 -3.90 4.38
N ASN A 63 2.09 -4.78 3.67
CA ASN A 63 2.43 -5.30 2.34
C ASN A 63 1.13 -5.77 1.68
N PRO A 64 1.08 -5.91 0.34
CA PRO A 64 -0.10 -6.42 -0.34
C PRO A 64 -0.56 -7.79 0.19
N SER A 65 -1.87 -8.02 0.13
CA SER A 65 -2.48 -9.35 0.33
C SER A 65 -2.94 -9.92 -1.01
N ARG A 66 -2.99 -11.26 -1.12
CA ARG A 66 -3.42 -11.95 -2.35
C ARG A 66 -4.89 -11.70 -2.77
N HIS A 67 -5.67 -10.98 -1.98
CA HIS A 67 -7.09 -10.71 -2.26
C HIS A 67 -7.40 -9.21 -2.44
N GLY A 68 -6.42 -8.34 -2.22
CA GLY A 68 -6.57 -6.88 -2.29
C GLY A 68 -5.73 -6.29 -3.42
N ALA A 69 -4.76 -5.44 -3.03
CA ALA A 69 -3.74 -4.92 -3.94
C ALA A 69 -2.94 -6.02 -4.67
N GLY A 70 -2.88 -7.24 -4.12
CA GLY A 70 -2.32 -8.40 -4.80
C GLY A 70 -3.12 -8.89 -6.02
N VAL A 71 -4.29 -8.29 -6.27
CA VAL A 71 -5.15 -8.56 -7.43
C VAL A 71 -5.27 -7.33 -8.32
N THR A 72 -5.56 -6.16 -7.75
CA THR A 72 -5.77 -4.93 -8.52
C THR A 72 -4.48 -4.17 -8.83
N GLY A 73 -3.40 -4.45 -8.11
CA GLY A 73 -2.16 -3.66 -8.18
C GLY A 73 -2.26 -2.28 -7.53
N VAL A 74 -3.38 -1.97 -6.86
CA VAL A 74 -3.65 -0.66 -6.24
C VAL A 74 -3.85 -0.83 -4.72
N PRO A 75 -3.03 -0.16 -3.88
CA PRO A 75 -3.11 -0.26 -2.42
C PRO A 75 -4.49 0.08 -1.84
N PHE A 76 -5.02 -0.78 -0.97
CA PHE A 76 -6.33 -0.62 -0.32
C PHE A 76 -7.52 -0.44 -1.26
N THR A 77 -7.41 -0.91 -2.50
CA THR A 77 -8.47 -0.83 -3.51
C THR A 77 -8.79 -2.23 -4.01
N ASP A 78 -9.85 -2.82 -3.47
CA ASP A 78 -10.40 -4.07 -4.03
C ASP A 78 -11.18 -3.81 -5.32
N THR A 79 -11.60 -4.87 -6.02
CA THR A 79 -12.27 -4.70 -7.32
C THR A 79 -13.59 -3.94 -7.20
N LYS A 80 -14.31 -4.06 -6.07
CA LYS A 80 -15.57 -3.34 -5.84
C LYS A 80 -15.36 -1.83 -5.73
N ARG A 81 -14.34 -1.39 -4.99
CA ARG A 81 -14.03 0.05 -4.86
C ARG A 81 -13.38 0.59 -6.13
N LEU A 82 -12.56 -0.22 -6.80
CA LEU A 82 -11.98 0.13 -8.09
C LEU A 82 -13.08 0.44 -9.12
N GLU A 83 -14.12 -0.39 -9.16
CA GLU A 83 -15.27 -0.17 -10.05
C GLU A 83 -16.17 0.98 -9.56
N ASN A 84 -16.71 0.89 -8.34
CA ASN A 84 -17.78 1.78 -7.90
C ASN A 84 -17.33 3.21 -7.58
N VAL A 85 -16.06 3.40 -7.19
CA VAL A 85 -15.53 4.72 -6.83
C VAL A 85 -14.57 5.23 -7.88
N CYS A 86 -13.69 4.37 -8.40
CA CYS A 86 -12.70 4.80 -9.39
C CYS A 86 -13.19 4.68 -10.84
N GLY A 87 -14.31 3.99 -11.11
CA GLY A 87 -14.83 3.80 -12.47
C GLY A 87 -14.00 2.82 -13.32
N ILE A 88 -13.16 2.00 -12.70
CA ILE A 88 -12.26 1.06 -13.38
C ILE A 88 -12.71 -0.37 -13.07
N THR A 89 -13.42 -1.00 -14.00
CA THR A 89 -13.84 -2.40 -13.85
C THR A 89 -12.69 -3.37 -14.13
N MET A 90 -12.52 -4.35 -13.26
CA MET A 90 -11.68 -5.55 -13.47
C MET A 90 -12.60 -6.75 -13.72
N LYS A 91 -12.42 -7.46 -14.83
CA LYS A 91 -13.31 -8.55 -15.28
C LYS A 91 -12.85 -9.93 -14.82
N SER A 92 -11.55 -10.14 -14.70
CA SER A 92 -10.93 -11.43 -14.37
C SER A 92 -11.07 -11.83 -12.90
N ALA A 93 -11.37 -10.89 -12.01
CA ALA A 93 -11.48 -11.14 -10.59
C ALA A 93 -12.56 -10.27 -9.95
N HIS A 94 -13.12 -10.77 -8.85
CA HIS A 94 -14.02 -10.02 -8.00
C HIS A 94 -13.68 -10.29 -6.54
N THR A 95 -13.17 -9.28 -5.84
CA THR A 95 -12.66 -9.39 -4.47
C THR A 95 -13.37 -8.45 -3.52
N HIS A 96 -13.29 -8.79 -2.23
CA HIS A 96 -13.79 -7.94 -1.15
C HIS A 96 -12.75 -7.85 -0.03
N GLU A 97 -12.18 -6.66 0.17
CA GLU A 97 -11.23 -6.39 1.24
C GLU A 97 -11.82 -5.42 2.27
N VAL A 98 -11.92 -5.87 3.52
CA VAL A 98 -12.42 -5.04 4.63
C VAL A 98 -11.62 -3.75 4.81
N SER A 99 -10.29 -3.79 4.65
CA SER A 99 -9.44 -2.59 4.73
C SER A 99 -9.83 -1.56 3.68
N SER A 100 -10.18 -2.02 2.47
CA SER A 100 -10.61 -1.16 1.37
C SER A 100 -11.96 -0.49 1.65
N VAL A 101 -12.87 -1.17 2.38
CA VAL A 101 -14.13 -0.54 2.82
C VAL A 101 -13.84 0.71 3.67
N PHE A 102 -13.03 0.57 4.72
CA PHE A 102 -12.71 1.70 5.60
C PHE A 102 -11.96 2.81 4.85
N MET A 103 -10.99 2.43 4.01
CA MET A 103 -10.19 3.41 3.28
C MET A 103 -11.07 4.28 2.39
N TYR A 104 -12.02 3.67 1.67
CA TYR A 104 -12.90 4.43 0.78
C TYR A 104 -14.01 5.18 1.51
N ASP A 105 -14.50 4.70 2.67
CA ASP A 105 -15.35 5.51 3.56
C ASP A 105 -14.60 6.78 4.02
N MET A 106 -13.33 6.64 4.40
CA MET A 106 -12.49 7.77 4.80
C MET A 106 -12.17 8.71 3.64
N ILE A 107 -11.87 8.18 2.45
CA ILE A 107 -11.62 8.98 1.23
C ILE A 107 -12.85 9.78 0.84
N GLU A 108 -14.04 9.22 0.95
CA GLU A 108 -15.29 9.93 0.67
C GLU A 108 -15.41 11.17 1.57
N GLU A 109 -15.26 10.99 2.90
CA GLU A 109 -15.33 12.09 3.86
C GLU A 109 -14.12 13.05 3.80
N TYR A 110 -12.98 12.59 3.27
CA TYR A 110 -11.85 13.47 2.97
C TYR A 110 -12.21 14.53 1.90
N GLY A 111 -13.17 14.23 1.03
CA GLY A 111 -13.59 15.06 -0.09
C GLY A 111 -13.56 14.34 -1.44
N GLY A 112 -13.54 13.00 -1.44
CA GLY A 112 -13.54 12.15 -2.63
C GLY A 112 -12.14 11.73 -3.10
N ALA A 113 -12.11 10.74 -3.99
CA ALA A 113 -10.89 10.11 -4.49
C ALA A 113 -9.95 11.08 -5.22
N ASP A 114 -10.49 12.00 -6.03
CA ASP A 114 -9.68 12.97 -6.77
C ASP A 114 -8.89 13.88 -5.82
N LEU A 115 -9.53 14.39 -4.77
CA LEU A 115 -8.87 15.25 -3.79
C LEU A 115 -7.87 14.45 -2.95
N PHE A 116 -8.28 13.28 -2.47
CA PHE A 116 -7.40 12.45 -1.64
C PHE A 116 -6.12 12.04 -2.37
N TYR A 117 -6.21 11.51 -3.60
CA TYR A 117 -5.04 11.03 -4.33
C TYR A 117 -4.18 12.16 -4.94
N LYS A 118 -4.73 13.38 -5.03
CA LYS A 118 -3.92 14.57 -5.30
C LYS A 118 -2.98 14.91 -4.14
N ASP A 119 -3.41 14.67 -2.91
CA ASP A 119 -2.67 15.04 -1.70
C ASP A 119 -1.84 13.89 -1.12
N VAL A 120 -2.28 12.64 -1.32
CA VAL A 120 -1.75 11.44 -0.64
C VAL A 120 -1.38 10.37 -1.66
N TYR A 121 -0.18 9.81 -1.50
CA TYR A 121 0.24 8.57 -2.16
C TYR A 121 0.30 7.43 -1.15
N ILE A 122 -0.30 6.29 -1.47
CA ILE A 122 -0.25 5.09 -0.62
C ILE A 122 0.69 4.06 -1.25
N ASN A 123 1.60 3.48 -0.46
CA ASN A 123 2.33 2.27 -0.81
C ASN A 123 2.72 1.47 0.46
N SER A 124 3.72 0.61 0.36
CA SER A 124 4.23 -0.25 1.43
C SER A 124 5.73 -0.45 1.26
N PRO A 125 6.49 -0.72 2.35
CA PRO A 125 7.93 -0.97 2.24
C PRO A 125 8.22 -2.19 1.37
N PHE A 126 7.36 -3.21 1.41
CA PHE A 126 7.46 -4.42 0.60
C PHE A 126 6.23 -4.49 -0.34
N PRO A 127 6.32 -3.96 -1.59
CA PRO A 127 5.19 -3.82 -2.52
C PRO A 127 4.77 -5.12 -3.21
N LEU A 128 5.14 -6.28 -2.67
CA LEU A 128 4.77 -7.60 -3.17
C LEU A 128 4.01 -8.38 -2.08
N ALA A 129 3.13 -9.29 -2.48
CA ALA A 129 2.43 -10.11 -1.49
C ALA A 129 3.37 -11.20 -0.95
N ILE A 130 3.27 -11.50 0.34
CA ILE A 130 4.01 -12.61 0.97
C ILE A 130 2.99 -13.64 1.42
N VAL A 131 3.26 -14.91 1.14
CA VAL A 131 2.48 -16.04 1.63
C VAL A 131 3.33 -16.97 2.46
N ARG A 132 2.70 -17.62 3.45
CA ARG A 132 3.30 -18.61 4.32
C ARG A 132 2.55 -19.94 4.18
N ARG A 133 3.32 -21.03 4.07
CA ARG A 133 2.80 -22.40 4.04
C ARG A 133 2.28 -22.79 5.42
N THR A 134 1.10 -23.41 5.42
CA THR A 134 0.47 -24.01 6.60
C THR A 134 0.02 -25.43 6.29
N ARG A 135 -0.49 -26.15 7.31
CA ARG A 135 -1.07 -27.49 7.12
C ARG A 135 -2.23 -27.50 6.12
N ASN A 136 -2.97 -26.38 6.01
CA ASN A 136 -4.18 -26.26 5.21
C ASN A 136 -3.97 -25.41 3.93
N GLY A 137 -2.72 -25.29 3.47
CA GLY A 137 -2.35 -24.50 2.30
C GLY A 137 -1.68 -23.17 2.65
N TRP A 138 -1.72 -22.21 1.74
CA TRP A 138 -1.05 -20.93 1.87
C TRP A 138 -1.93 -19.89 2.57
N LEU A 139 -1.35 -19.07 3.45
CA LEU A 139 -1.97 -17.89 4.05
C LEU A 139 -1.17 -16.63 3.74
N ASN A 140 -1.81 -15.47 3.75
CA ASN A 140 -1.07 -14.19 3.69
C ASN A 140 -0.17 -14.07 4.92
N ALA A 141 1.03 -13.53 4.71
CA ALA A 141 1.96 -13.16 5.77
C ALA A 141 2.32 -11.69 5.67
N ASN A 142 2.58 -11.07 6.81
CA ASN A 142 3.21 -9.77 6.87
C ASN A 142 4.72 -9.95 6.86
N TYR A 143 5.45 -8.99 6.30
CA TYR A 143 6.92 -8.99 6.28
C TYR A 143 7.56 -9.10 7.69
N TYR A 144 6.81 -8.78 8.75
CA TYR A 144 7.25 -8.80 10.15
C TYR A 144 6.69 -9.98 10.97
N ASP A 145 6.02 -10.94 10.35
CA ASP A 145 5.43 -12.08 11.08
C ASP A 145 6.50 -13.08 11.55
N ASP A 146 7.67 -13.08 10.93
CA ASP A 146 8.84 -13.86 11.31
C ASP A 146 10.12 -12.99 11.30
N LYS A 147 11.04 -13.26 12.23
CA LYS A 147 12.27 -12.46 12.39
C LYS A 147 13.26 -12.68 11.24
N GLU A 148 13.41 -13.91 10.78
CA GLU A 148 14.29 -14.24 9.66
C GLU A 148 13.69 -13.76 8.34
N LEU A 149 12.34 -13.78 8.22
CA LEU A 149 11.66 -13.15 7.09
C LEU A 149 11.99 -11.66 7.03
N PHE A 150 11.75 -10.92 8.12
CA PHE A 150 12.01 -9.49 8.17
C PHE A 150 13.47 -9.18 7.82
N LYS A 151 14.41 -9.94 8.39
CA LYS A 151 15.85 -9.80 8.11
C LYS A 151 16.15 -9.99 6.62
N SER A 152 15.53 -10.98 5.98
CA SER A 152 15.75 -11.30 4.56
C SER A 152 15.26 -10.19 3.63
N VAL A 153 14.10 -9.59 3.94
CA VAL A 153 13.48 -8.56 3.07
C VAL A 153 13.86 -7.11 3.44
N LYS A 154 14.59 -6.89 4.53
CA LYS A 154 14.90 -5.56 5.10
C LYS A 154 15.55 -4.61 4.09
N ASP A 155 16.62 -5.06 3.44
CA ASP A 155 17.41 -4.21 2.55
C ASP A 155 16.60 -3.82 1.31
N PHE A 156 15.85 -4.79 0.76
CA PHE A 156 14.89 -4.53 -0.33
C PHE A 156 13.82 -3.52 0.07
N MET A 157 13.29 -3.59 1.31
CA MET A 157 12.33 -2.60 1.80
C MET A 157 12.93 -1.19 1.87
N ILE A 158 14.18 -1.05 2.30
CA ILE A 158 14.87 0.25 2.33
C ILE A 158 15.05 0.77 0.89
N GLU A 159 15.48 -0.07 -0.04
CA GLU A 159 15.64 0.31 -1.45
C GLU A 159 14.31 0.71 -2.09
N SER A 160 13.24 -0.04 -1.82
CA SER A 160 11.88 0.26 -2.27
C SER A 160 11.41 1.63 -1.77
N LEU A 161 11.56 1.91 -0.47
CA LEU A 161 11.20 3.21 0.10
C LEU A 161 12.01 4.36 -0.49
N LYS A 162 13.33 4.18 -0.71
CA LYS A 162 14.17 5.18 -1.37
C LYS A 162 13.71 5.46 -2.81
N LYS A 163 13.34 4.42 -3.55
CA LYS A 163 12.78 4.56 -4.91
C LYS A 163 11.47 5.36 -4.88
N HIS A 164 10.56 5.08 -3.95
CA HIS A 164 9.35 5.89 -3.79
C HIS A 164 9.63 7.34 -3.41
N LEU A 165 10.57 7.60 -2.50
CA LEU A 165 10.96 8.97 -2.11
C LEU A 165 11.55 9.76 -3.28
N SER A 166 12.21 9.10 -4.24
CA SER A 166 12.72 9.75 -5.45
C SER A 166 11.61 10.30 -6.37
N LEU A 167 10.34 9.96 -6.12
CA LEU A 167 9.17 10.41 -6.88
C LEU A 167 8.63 11.78 -6.40
N ASN A 168 9.45 12.59 -5.75
CA ASN A 168 9.03 13.87 -5.16
C ASN A 168 7.94 13.71 -4.08
N LEU A 169 8.09 12.71 -3.20
CA LEU A 169 7.24 12.58 -2.01
C LEU A 169 7.67 13.54 -0.90
N ASP A 170 6.73 13.88 -0.02
CA ASP A 170 7.06 14.56 1.22
C ASP A 170 7.67 13.59 2.24
N ALA A 171 8.98 13.75 2.49
CA ALA A 171 9.72 12.98 3.48
C ALA A 171 9.72 13.61 4.89
N SER A 172 9.18 14.81 5.07
CA SER A 172 9.14 15.46 6.39
C SER A 172 8.22 14.73 7.37
N GLU A 173 7.18 14.07 6.86
CA GLU A 173 6.28 13.25 7.67
C GLU A 173 5.75 12.07 6.85
N VAL A 174 5.73 10.89 7.49
CA VAL A 174 5.12 9.67 6.93
C VAL A 174 3.97 9.19 7.81
N PHE A 175 2.88 8.77 7.16
CA PHE A 175 1.68 8.26 7.83
C PHE A 175 1.68 6.73 7.79
N ILE A 176 1.94 6.08 8.92
CA ILE A 176 2.11 4.63 8.99
C ILE A 176 0.84 3.97 9.49
N LEU A 177 0.32 3.03 8.71
CA LEU A 177 -0.88 2.27 9.04
C LEU A 177 -0.52 1.06 9.90
N GLY A 178 -0.87 1.12 11.18
CA GLY A 178 -0.73 0.04 12.16
C GLY A 178 0.45 0.23 13.12
N LYS A 179 0.18 0.01 14.42
CA LYS A 179 1.19 0.14 15.49
C LYS A 179 2.39 -0.80 15.29
N LYS A 180 2.13 -2.08 15.01
CA LYS A 180 3.20 -3.06 14.74
C LYS A 180 4.00 -2.66 13.50
N ASN A 181 3.33 -2.20 12.44
CA ASN A 181 4.00 -1.69 11.23
C ASN A 181 4.96 -0.54 11.57
N ALA A 182 4.52 0.42 12.38
CA ALA A 182 5.33 1.55 12.82
C ALA A 182 6.61 1.14 13.58
N GLU A 183 6.56 0.08 14.39
CA GLU A 183 7.76 -0.44 15.06
C GLU A 183 8.83 -0.91 14.07
N PHE A 184 8.43 -1.50 12.94
CA PHE A 184 9.36 -1.97 11.92
C PHE A 184 9.81 -0.84 10.98
N ILE A 185 8.91 0.05 10.57
CA ILE A 185 9.29 1.26 9.82
C ILE A 185 10.25 2.13 10.62
N SER A 186 10.08 2.25 11.94
CA SER A 186 11.03 2.96 12.82
C SER A 186 12.42 2.33 12.79
N LYS A 187 12.54 0.99 12.73
CA LYS A 187 13.82 0.30 12.56
C LYS A 187 14.47 0.62 11.21
N LEU A 188 13.70 0.58 10.12
CA LEU A 188 14.18 0.96 8.79
C LEU A 188 14.62 2.44 8.76
N ASN A 189 13.84 3.32 9.37
CA ASN A 189 14.12 4.76 9.41
C ASN A 189 15.37 5.09 10.24
N LYS A 190 15.61 4.38 11.35
CA LYS A 190 16.82 4.54 12.16
C LYS A 190 18.09 4.21 11.37
N GLU A 191 18.02 3.24 10.47
CA GLU A 191 19.13 2.80 9.63
C GLU A 191 19.34 3.71 8.42
N ALA A 192 18.25 4.04 7.72
CA ALA A 192 18.32 4.71 6.42
C ALA A 192 17.98 6.21 6.43
N LYS A 193 17.50 6.77 7.55
CA LYS A 193 17.10 8.18 7.74
C LYS A 193 16.19 8.68 6.61
N LEU A 194 15.06 8.00 6.43
CA LEU A 194 14.12 8.19 5.33
C LEU A 194 13.13 9.33 5.59
N PHE A 195 12.71 9.52 6.85
CA PHE A 195 11.65 10.45 7.25
C PHE A 195 12.01 11.17 8.54
N ASP A 196 11.57 12.42 8.67
CA ASP A 196 11.78 13.22 9.89
C ASP A 196 10.73 12.86 10.98
N THR A 197 9.45 12.81 10.60
CA THR A 197 8.32 12.53 11.50
C THR A 197 7.58 11.26 11.11
N LEU A 198 7.25 10.42 12.10
CA LEU A 198 6.48 9.18 11.91
C LEU A 198 5.14 9.30 12.63
N THR A 199 4.06 9.54 11.88
CA THR A 199 2.70 9.61 12.43
C THR A 199 1.99 8.28 12.26
N VAL A 200 1.53 7.71 13.37
CA VAL A 200 0.92 6.37 13.38
C VAL A 200 -0.60 6.47 13.41
N LEU A 201 -1.25 5.77 12.47
CA LEU A 201 -2.70 5.62 12.39
C LEU A 201 -3.06 4.14 12.53
N GLU A 202 -4.20 3.82 13.15
CA GLU A 202 -4.64 2.44 13.33
C GLU A 202 -4.95 1.81 11.98
N HIS A 203 -4.44 0.60 11.73
CA HIS A 203 -4.60 -0.03 10.42
C HIS A 203 -6.10 -0.23 10.05
N PRO A 204 -6.53 0.03 8.80
CA PRO A 204 -7.94 -0.09 8.39
C PRO A 204 -8.59 -1.44 8.72
N ARG A 205 -7.84 -2.53 8.53
CA ARG A 205 -8.27 -3.89 8.93
C ARG A 205 -8.58 -3.99 10.44
N TYR A 206 -7.73 -3.43 11.31
CA TYR A 206 -7.96 -3.45 12.75
C TYR A 206 -9.24 -2.70 13.09
N ILE A 207 -9.44 -1.53 12.47
CA ILE A 207 -10.63 -0.72 12.71
C ILE A 207 -11.90 -1.50 12.34
N GLN A 208 -11.94 -2.10 11.15
CA GLN A 208 -13.10 -2.86 10.69
C GLN A 208 -13.37 -4.12 11.51
N GLN A 209 -12.32 -4.80 11.99
CA GLN A 209 -12.47 -6.05 12.73
C GLN A 209 -12.83 -5.86 14.20
N TYR A 210 -12.30 -4.82 14.84
CA TYR A 210 -12.38 -4.67 16.30
C TYR A 210 -13.04 -3.38 16.76
N LYS A 211 -13.15 -2.37 15.88
CA LYS A 211 -13.58 -1.01 16.21
C LYS A 211 -14.64 -0.47 15.25
N SER A 212 -15.41 -1.35 14.61
CA SER A 212 -16.42 -0.97 13.62
C SER A 212 -17.50 -0.02 14.19
N LYS A 213 -17.86 -0.14 15.48
CA LYS A 213 -18.77 0.79 16.17
C LYS A 213 -18.19 2.19 16.37
N GLU A 214 -16.87 2.30 16.38
CA GLU A 214 -16.13 3.56 16.55
C GLU A 214 -15.61 4.10 15.20
N LYS A 215 -16.06 3.55 14.05
CA LYS A 215 -15.49 3.83 12.73
C LYS A 215 -15.30 5.33 12.44
N GLN A 216 -16.32 6.14 12.73
CA GLN A 216 -16.30 7.59 12.49
C GLN A 216 -15.14 8.29 13.20
N LEU A 217 -14.88 7.92 14.46
CA LEU A 217 -13.76 8.48 15.25
C LEU A 217 -12.42 8.29 14.53
N TYR A 218 -12.22 7.14 13.88
CA TYR A 218 -10.99 6.88 13.14
C TYR A 218 -10.97 7.59 11.78
N ILE A 219 -12.11 7.76 11.11
CA ILE A 219 -12.20 8.58 9.90
C ILE A 219 -11.78 10.03 10.22
N ASP A 220 -12.37 10.63 11.24
CA ASP A 220 -12.06 11.99 11.69
C ASP A 220 -10.57 12.11 12.06
N LYS A 221 -10.01 11.12 12.77
CA LYS A 221 -8.58 11.07 13.12
C LYS A 221 -7.68 11.04 11.88
N TYR A 222 -8.02 10.24 10.88
CA TYR A 222 -7.26 10.16 9.62
C TYR A 222 -7.29 11.50 8.89
N ILE A 223 -8.47 12.08 8.71
CA ILE A 223 -8.65 13.37 8.01
C ILE A 223 -7.91 14.47 8.74
N LEU A 224 -8.04 14.55 10.07
CA LEU A 224 -7.33 15.54 10.89
C LEU A 224 -5.82 15.40 10.77
N ALA A 225 -5.28 14.19 10.69
CA ALA A 225 -3.85 13.98 10.51
C ALA A 225 -3.38 14.41 9.11
N LEU A 226 -4.16 14.08 8.08
CA LEU A 226 -3.81 14.30 6.67
C LEU A 226 -4.07 15.72 6.17
N LYS A 227 -4.91 16.52 6.83
CA LYS A 227 -5.21 17.92 6.45
C LYS A 227 -4.45 18.97 7.27
N LYS A 228 -3.53 18.56 8.14
CA LYS A 228 -2.52 19.46 8.69
C LYS A 228 -1.65 20.03 7.57
#